data_AF-A0AAN8WM14-F1
#
_entry.id   AF-A0AAN8WM14-F1
#
_cell.length_a   1.000
_cell.length_b   1.000
_cell.length_c   1.000
_cell.angle_alpha   90.00
_cell.angle_beta   90.00
_cell.angle_gamma   90.00
#
_symmetry.space_group_name_H-M   'P 1'
#
loop_
_entity.id
_entity.type
_entity.pdbx_description
1 polymer ?
#
loop_
_entity_poly.entity_id
_entity_poly.type
_entity_poly.pdbx_seq_one_letter_code
_entity_poly.pdbx_strand_id
1 'polypeptide(L)'
;AWFQERNLLMVHVLMVKDVVVPPEEQHNAPLDYYITIQILPDTTSQMPISSTQVLKEDPATFDTQFEISIEEKGDNIKAGVMVLILKDRNLTRPDTFLGEAVVLLAIVPSSISEAQNMYLKMTKPLFTAGCRKILQILSLRKSDKQATAFIKLLKRRYSIKSLAKELKDERHGEEIAE
;
A
#
# COMPACT_ATOMS: atom_id res chain seq x y z
N ALA A 1 -11.42 -12.95 -0.56
CA ALA A 1 -12.22 -12.87 -1.80
C ALA A 1 -12.81 -11.46 -1.95
N TRP A 2 -13.32 -11.10 -3.12
CA TRP A 2 -14.11 -9.88 -3.30
C TRP A 2 -15.16 -10.04 -4.40
N PHE A 3 -16.28 -9.34 -4.26
CA PHE A 3 -17.33 -9.24 -5.27
C PHE A 3 -18.11 -7.95 -5.09
N GLN A 4 -18.80 -7.53 -6.13
CA GLN A 4 -19.73 -6.41 -6.09
C GLN A 4 -21.15 -6.96 -6.10
N GLU A 5 -21.98 -6.50 -5.16
CA GLU A 5 -23.41 -6.77 -5.16
C GLU A 5 -24.15 -5.43 -5.10
N ARG A 6 -24.86 -5.10 -6.19
CA ARG A 6 -25.49 -3.78 -6.39
C ARG A 6 -24.44 -2.66 -6.24
N ASN A 7 -24.60 -1.83 -5.21
CA ASN A 7 -23.77 -0.66 -4.91
C ASN A 7 -22.78 -0.93 -3.77
N LEU A 8 -22.57 -2.20 -3.41
CA LEU A 8 -21.65 -2.61 -2.35
C LEU A 8 -20.51 -3.43 -2.94
N LEU A 9 -19.28 -3.04 -2.63
CA LEU A 9 -18.10 -3.88 -2.78
C LEU A 9 -17.88 -4.64 -1.47
N MET A 10 -17.97 -5.96 -1.58
CA MET A 10 -17.74 -6.89 -0.50
C MET A 10 -16.29 -7.33 -0.58
N VAL A 11 -15.51 -7.07 0.46
CA VAL A 11 -14.08 -7.43 0.52
C VAL A 11 -13.83 -8.30 1.74
N HIS A 12 -13.32 -9.50 1.52
CA HIS A 12 -12.97 -10.43 2.58
C HIS A 12 -11.46 -10.64 2.62
N VAL A 13 -10.84 -10.11 3.67
CA VAL A 13 -9.41 -10.21 3.95
C VAL A 13 -9.18 -11.39 4.89
N LEU A 14 -8.63 -12.48 4.33
CA LEU A 14 -8.40 -13.71 5.09
C LEU A 14 -7.11 -13.65 5.89
N MET A 15 -5.97 -13.46 5.22
CA MET A 15 -4.66 -13.54 5.86
C MET A 15 -3.58 -12.80 5.09
N VAL A 16 -2.47 -12.53 5.77
CA VAL A 16 -1.18 -12.17 5.16
C VAL A 16 -0.10 -13.11 5.69
N LYS A 17 0.89 -13.41 4.84
CA LYS A 17 2.02 -14.28 5.18
C LYS A 17 3.25 -13.88 4.39
N ASP A 18 4.39 -14.46 4.75
CA ASP A 18 5.66 -14.31 4.04
C ASP A 18 6.09 -12.83 3.93
N VAL A 19 5.82 -12.03 4.99
CA VAL A 19 6.10 -10.60 5.01
C VAL A 19 7.59 -10.38 5.29
N VAL A 20 8.33 -9.95 4.27
CA VAL A 20 9.75 -9.63 4.40
C VAL A 20 9.91 -8.15 4.74
N VAL A 21 10.37 -7.86 5.97
CA VAL A 21 10.73 -6.51 6.39
C VAL A 21 12.25 -6.32 6.28
N PRO A 22 12.72 -5.26 5.62
CA PRO A 22 14.15 -4.96 5.52
C PRO A 22 14.80 -4.86 6.92
N PRO A 23 16.05 -5.31 7.10
CA PRO A 23 16.74 -5.29 8.40
C PRO A 23 16.75 -3.91 9.09
N GLU A 24 16.78 -2.83 8.32
CA GLU A 24 16.74 -1.44 8.83
C GLU A 24 15.38 -1.00 9.38
N GLU A 25 14.30 -1.67 8.97
CA GLU A 25 12.93 -1.47 9.45
C GLU A 25 12.54 -2.52 10.48
N GLN A 26 13.36 -3.57 10.65
CA GLN A 26 13.18 -4.53 11.72
C GLN A 26 13.36 -3.86 13.08
N HIS A 27 12.43 -4.13 13.97
CA HIS A 27 12.51 -3.76 15.37
C HIS A 27 12.62 -5.07 16.18
N ASN A 28 13.19 -5.01 17.38
CA ASN A 28 13.35 -6.20 18.25
C ASN A 28 12.01 -6.78 18.75
N ALA A 29 10.88 -6.23 18.29
CA ALA A 29 9.54 -6.64 18.66
C ALA A 29 8.83 -7.28 17.46
N PRO A 30 7.88 -8.19 17.68
CA PRO A 30 6.97 -8.67 16.64
C PRO A 30 6.25 -7.50 15.96
N LEU A 31 5.92 -7.68 14.68
CA LEU A 31 5.18 -6.69 13.90
C LEU A 31 3.71 -6.71 14.30
N ASP A 32 3.09 -5.53 14.34
CA ASP A 32 1.68 -5.33 14.65
C ASP A 32 0.90 -5.09 13.34
N TYR A 33 0.60 -6.17 12.62
CA TYR A 33 0.03 -6.14 11.27
C TYR A 33 -1.41 -5.65 11.24
N TYR A 34 -1.72 -4.77 10.29
CA TYR A 34 -3.10 -4.48 9.90
C TYR A 34 -3.17 -4.05 8.42
N ILE A 35 -4.33 -4.25 7.80
CA ILE A 35 -4.59 -3.88 6.41
C ILE A 35 -5.60 -2.74 6.38
N THR A 36 -5.34 -1.74 5.55
CA THR A 36 -6.32 -0.71 5.18
C THR A 36 -6.74 -0.86 3.74
N ILE A 37 -8.03 -0.65 3.45
CA ILE A 37 -8.60 -0.69 2.11
C ILE A 37 -8.93 0.74 1.67
N GLN A 38 -8.56 1.08 0.44
CA GLN A 38 -8.86 2.36 -0.21
C GLN A 38 -9.36 2.12 -1.62
N ILE A 39 -10.30 2.96 -2.09
CA ILE A 39 -10.76 2.95 -3.48
C ILE A 39 -10.27 4.24 -4.17
N LEU A 40 -9.74 4.11 -5.38
CA LEU A 40 -9.22 5.22 -6.18
C LEU A 40 -9.84 5.23 -7.61
N PRO A 41 -9.98 6.39 -8.28
CA PRO A 41 -9.85 7.71 -7.68
C PRO A 41 -10.86 7.85 -6.54
N ASP A 42 -10.52 8.69 -5.55
CA ASP A 42 -11.43 8.96 -4.44
C ASP A 42 -12.65 9.72 -4.99
N THR A 43 -13.64 8.97 -5.50
CA THR A 43 -14.84 9.51 -6.14
C THR A 43 -15.83 10.05 -5.11
N THR A 44 -15.59 9.77 -3.83
CA THR A 44 -16.46 10.09 -2.70
C THR A 44 -15.62 10.63 -1.55
N SER A 45 -15.61 11.96 -1.38
CA SER A 45 -14.89 12.73 -0.34
C SER A 45 -15.11 12.28 1.14
N GLN A 46 -15.80 11.18 1.38
CA GLN A 46 -16.20 10.67 2.70
C GLN A 46 -16.03 9.16 2.85
N MET A 47 -15.42 8.43 1.91
CA MET A 47 -15.27 6.99 2.10
C MET A 47 -14.35 6.72 3.31
N PRO A 48 -14.85 6.12 4.40
CA PRO A 48 -14.02 5.84 5.56
C PRO A 48 -12.94 4.83 5.15
N ILE A 49 -11.68 5.12 5.47
CA ILE A 49 -10.61 4.14 5.33
C ILE A 49 -10.98 2.95 6.22
N SER A 50 -11.38 1.84 5.62
CA SER A 50 -11.68 0.62 6.35
C SER A 50 -10.38 -0.07 6.74
N SER A 51 -10.29 -0.57 7.96
CA SER A 51 -9.10 -1.28 8.45
C SER A 51 -9.46 -2.53 9.21
N THR A 52 -8.63 -3.56 9.11
CA THR A 52 -8.72 -4.77 9.94
C THR A 52 -8.34 -4.46 11.38
N GLN A 53 -8.58 -5.42 12.28
CA GLN A 53 -7.90 -5.47 13.57
C GLN A 53 -6.38 -5.57 13.40
N VAL A 54 -5.66 -5.23 14.47
CA VAL A 54 -4.20 -5.37 14.54
C VAL A 54 -3.86 -6.76 15.08
N LEU A 55 -3.00 -7.50 14.39
CA LEU A 55 -2.56 -8.85 14.76
C LEU A 55 -1.03 -8.91 14.87
N LYS A 56 -0.52 -9.69 15.84
CA LYS A 56 0.92 -9.82 16.10
C LYS A 56 1.52 -11.15 15.64
N GLU A 57 0.69 -12.02 15.10
CA GLU A 57 1.04 -13.36 14.65
C GLU A 57 1.49 -13.33 13.17
N ASP A 58 2.34 -14.30 12.80
CA ASP A 58 2.74 -14.54 11.42
C ASP A 58 2.56 -16.05 11.11
N PRO A 59 1.67 -16.43 10.17
CA PRO A 59 0.85 -15.56 9.34
C PRO A 59 -0.25 -14.82 10.12
N ALA A 60 -0.57 -13.59 9.72
CA ALA A 60 -1.64 -12.81 10.35
C ALA A 60 -3.00 -13.18 9.72
N THR A 61 -3.90 -13.81 10.49
CA THR A 61 -5.19 -14.31 9.99
C THR A 61 -6.33 -13.39 10.45
N PHE A 62 -6.74 -12.47 9.58
CA PHE A 62 -7.72 -11.44 9.90
C PHE A 62 -9.17 -11.92 9.84
N ASP A 63 -9.51 -12.78 8.88
CA ASP A 63 -10.88 -13.23 8.58
C ASP A 63 -11.92 -12.08 8.64
N THR A 64 -11.58 -10.92 8.07
CA THR A 64 -12.36 -9.69 8.19
C THR A 64 -13.09 -9.37 6.91
N GLN A 65 -14.40 -9.15 7.03
CA GLN A 65 -15.25 -8.74 5.92
C GLN A 65 -15.56 -7.24 6.01
N PHE A 66 -15.50 -6.56 4.86
CA PHE A 66 -15.83 -5.16 4.70
C PHE A 66 -16.96 -5.02 3.69
N GLU A 67 -17.89 -4.11 3.99
CA GLU A 67 -18.94 -3.68 3.08
C GLU A 67 -18.66 -2.22 2.72
N ILE A 68 -18.31 -2.00 1.46
CA ILE A 68 -17.92 -0.68 0.99
C ILE A 68 -19.00 -0.16 0.04
N SER A 69 -19.65 0.94 0.43
CA SER A 69 -20.58 1.63 -0.45
C SER A 69 -19.83 2.30 -1.60
N ILE A 70 -20.16 1.92 -2.82
CA ILE A 70 -19.71 2.59 -4.02
C ILE A 70 -20.92 3.32 -4.61
N GLU A 71 -20.99 4.64 -4.41
CA GLU A 71 -22.07 5.47 -4.96
C GLU A 71 -22.12 5.33 -6.49
N GLU A 72 -23.29 5.04 -7.07
CA GLU A 72 -23.54 5.00 -8.52
C GLU A 72 -23.33 6.37 -9.19
N LYS A 73 -22.09 6.84 -9.28
CA LYS A 73 -21.72 7.95 -10.17
C LYS A 73 -21.29 7.37 -11.51
N GLY A 74 -22.22 6.69 -12.16
CA GLY A 74 -22.09 6.15 -13.53
C GLY A 74 -20.94 5.16 -13.72
N ASP A 75 -20.72 4.75 -14.96
CA ASP A 75 -19.72 3.76 -15.41
C ASP A 75 -18.25 3.99 -14.96
N ASN A 76 -17.95 5.07 -14.23
CA ASN A 76 -16.61 5.45 -13.81
C ASN A 76 -16.01 4.58 -12.70
N ILE A 77 -16.81 3.83 -11.92
CA ILE A 77 -16.28 2.92 -10.88
C ILE A 77 -15.45 1.80 -11.49
N LYS A 78 -15.82 1.30 -12.67
CA LYS A 78 -15.06 0.25 -13.37
C LYS A 78 -13.67 0.75 -13.78
N ALA A 79 -13.48 2.05 -13.95
CA ALA A 79 -12.17 2.64 -14.22
C ALA A 79 -11.30 2.81 -12.96
N GLY A 80 -11.86 2.55 -11.77
CA GLY A 80 -11.17 2.66 -10.50
C GLY A 80 -10.36 1.43 -10.10
N VAL A 81 -9.64 1.55 -8.99
CA VAL A 81 -8.85 0.50 -8.36
C VAL A 81 -9.11 0.44 -6.87
N MET A 82 -9.12 -0.76 -6.31
CA MET A 82 -9.03 -1.00 -4.88
C MET A 82 -7.56 -1.21 -4.52
N VAL A 83 -7.08 -0.47 -3.52
CA VAL A 83 -5.74 -0.57 -2.98
C VAL A 83 -5.82 -1.15 -1.57
N LEU A 84 -5.22 -2.31 -1.36
CA LEU A 84 -5.00 -2.89 -0.04
C LEU A 84 -3.60 -2.52 0.42
N ILE A 85 -3.49 -1.89 1.58
CA ILE A 85 -2.22 -1.43 2.12
C ILE A 85 -1.94 -2.16 3.44
N LEU A 86 -0.85 -2.91 3.49
CA LEU A 86 -0.35 -3.57 4.69
C LEU A 86 0.56 -2.65 5.48
N LYS A 87 0.34 -2.56 6.78
CA LYS A 87 1.12 -1.71 7.70
C LYS A 87 1.45 -2.44 8.99
N ASP A 88 2.54 -2.00 9.61
CA ASP A 88 2.92 -2.30 10.99
C ASP A 88 2.56 -1.11 11.90
N ARG A 89 1.69 -1.36 12.87
CA ARG A 89 1.19 -0.36 13.81
C ARG A 89 2.29 0.05 14.78
N ASN A 90 2.57 1.35 14.86
CA ASN A 90 3.57 1.88 15.78
C ASN A 90 2.89 2.82 16.79
N LEU A 91 3.01 2.56 18.09
CA LEU A 91 2.36 3.38 19.13
C LEU A 91 3.04 4.75 19.34
N THR A 92 4.33 4.84 19.06
CA THR A 92 5.14 6.05 19.34
C THR A 92 5.67 6.74 18.08
N ARG A 93 5.40 6.15 16.90
CA ARG A 93 5.90 6.62 15.60
C ARG A 93 4.79 6.46 14.57
N PRO A 94 4.89 7.10 13.39
CA PRO A 94 4.01 6.78 12.28
C PRO A 94 4.10 5.29 11.92
N ASP A 95 2.97 4.71 11.54
CA ASP A 95 2.88 3.31 11.11
C ASP A 95 3.81 3.04 9.92
N THR A 96 4.45 1.88 9.93
CA THR A 96 5.40 1.48 8.90
C THR A 96 4.64 0.84 7.74
N PHE A 97 4.81 1.37 6.52
CA PHE A 97 4.26 0.78 5.30
C PHE A 97 5.04 -0.49 4.93
N LEU A 98 4.35 -1.63 4.90
CA LEU A 98 4.95 -2.93 4.60
C LEU A 98 4.74 -3.35 3.14
N GLY A 99 3.68 -2.87 2.49
CA GLY A 99 3.42 -3.12 1.07
C GLY A 99 1.99 -2.79 0.68
N GLU A 100 1.72 -2.87 -0.62
CA GLU A 100 0.38 -2.73 -1.16
C GLU A 100 0.09 -3.71 -2.28
N ALA A 101 -1.18 -4.02 -2.44
CA ALA A 101 -1.72 -4.73 -3.58
C ALA A 101 -2.83 -3.90 -4.22
N VAL A 102 -2.92 -3.96 -5.55
CA VAL A 102 -3.89 -3.20 -6.34
C VAL A 102 -4.77 -4.17 -7.11
N VAL A 103 -6.08 -3.95 -7.03
CA VAL A 103 -7.10 -4.72 -7.74
C VAL A 103 -7.90 -3.75 -8.62
N LEU A 104 -7.99 -4.04 -9.92
CA LEU A 104 -8.84 -3.25 -10.81
C LEU A 104 -10.31 -3.52 -10.49
N LEU A 105 -11.12 -2.48 -10.33
CA LEU A 105 -12.55 -2.68 -10.07
C LEU A 105 -13.28 -3.27 -11.28
N ALA A 106 -12.77 -3.05 -12.50
CA ALA A 106 -13.31 -3.65 -13.73
C ALA A 106 -13.36 -5.20 -13.72
N ILE A 107 -12.49 -5.85 -12.94
CA ILE A 107 -12.39 -7.33 -12.90
C ILE A 107 -13.03 -7.93 -11.65
N VAL A 108 -13.67 -7.10 -10.82
CA VAL A 108 -14.38 -7.57 -9.63
C VAL A 108 -15.66 -8.30 -10.08
N PRO A 109 -15.86 -9.57 -9.68
CA PRO A 109 -17.08 -10.30 -10.03
C PRO A 109 -18.34 -9.61 -9.50
N SER A 110 -19.45 -9.71 -10.23
CA SER A 110 -20.73 -9.07 -9.86
C SER A 110 -21.62 -9.95 -8.96
N SER A 111 -21.11 -11.10 -8.52
CA SER A 111 -21.83 -12.01 -7.63
C SER A 111 -20.86 -12.81 -6.76
N ILE A 112 -21.33 -13.21 -5.57
CA ILE A 112 -20.57 -14.07 -4.65
C ILE A 112 -20.30 -15.46 -5.27
N SER A 113 -21.19 -15.96 -6.12
CA SER A 113 -21.03 -17.26 -6.79
C SER A 113 -19.84 -17.30 -7.75
N GLU A 114 -19.41 -16.15 -8.25
CA GLU A 114 -18.24 -16.01 -9.10
C GLU A 114 -16.97 -15.64 -8.30
N ALA A 115 -17.13 -15.26 -7.03
CA ALA A 115 -16.04 -14.82 -6.18
C ALA A 115 -15.13 -16.00 -5.82
N GLN A 116 -13.85 -15.87 -6.16
CA GLN A 116 -12.82 -16.84 -5.77
C GLN A 116 -11.85 -16.22 -4.76
N ASN A 117 -11.21 -17.09 -3.98
CA ASN A 117 -10.08 -16.68 -3.17
C ASN A 117 -8.92 -16.35 -4.10
N MET A 118 -8.38 -15.13 -3.93
CA MET A 118 -7.28 -14.63 -4.74
C MET A 118 -6.09 -14.34 -3.84
N TYR A 119 -4.90 -14.74 -4.30
CA TYR A 119 -3.64 -14.46 -3.66
C TYR A 119 -3.02 -13.23 -4.32
N LEU A 120 -2.94 -12.14 -3.55
CA LEU A 120 -2.36 -10.89 -4.02
C LEU A 120 -0.91 -10.79 -3.55
N LYS A 121 0.01 -10.50 -4.49
CA LYS A 121 1.38 -10.18 -4.14
C LYS A 121 1.46 -8.74 -3.64
N MET A 122 1.85 -8.56 -2.39
CA MET A 122 2.16 -7.24 -1.86
C MET A 122 3.47 -6.74 -2.48
N THR A 123 3.48 -5.48 -2.91
CA THR A 123 4.65 -4.83 -3.51
C THR A 123 4.92 -3.49 -2.85
N LYS A 124 6.18 -3.04 -2.88
CA LYS A 124 6.54 -1.65 -2.55
C LYS A 124 6.95 -0.95 -3.86
N PRO A 125 6.03 -0.27 -4.57
CA PRO A 125 6.25 0.13 -5.96
C PRO A 125 7.42 1.10 -6.18
N LEU A 126 7.75 1.92 -5.18
CA LEU A 126 8.83 2.90 -5.29
C LEU A 126 10.24 2.34 -5.12
N PHE A 127 10.38 1.04 -4.83
CA PHE A 127 11.68 0.39 -4.62
C PHE A 127 12.12 -0.45 -5.82
N THR A 128 11.49 -0.26 -6.99
CA THR A 128 12.01 -0.79 -8.24
C THR A 128 13.20 0.06 -8.72
N ALA A 129 14.18 -0.55 -9.38
CA ALA A 129 15.42 0.12 -9.79
C ALA A 129 15.21 1.41 -10.60
N GLY A 130 14.17 1.46 -11.45
CA GLY A 130 13.84 2.63 -12.26
C GLY A 130 13.30 3.82 -11.45
N CYS A 131 12.61 3.57 -10.32
CA CYS A 131 12.03 4.63 -9.50
C CYS A 131 13.09 5.36 -8.66
N ARG A 132 14.17 4.67 -8.24
CA ARG A 132 15.22 5.24 -7.37
C ARG A 132 15.87 6.49 -7.97
N LYS A 133 16.31 6.43 -9.23
CA LYS A 133 16.95 7.56 -9.93
C LYS A 133 16.01 8.76 -10.06
N ILE A 134 14.74 8.52 -10.34
CA ILE A 134 13.72 9.57 -10.43
C ILE A 134 13.52 10.24 -9.08
N LEU A 135 13.45 9.47 -7.99
CA LEU A 135 13.30 10.01 -6.63
C LEU A 135 14.52 10.84 -6.21
N GLN A 136 15.72 10.43 -6.58
CA GLN A 136 16.94 11.21 -6.36
C GLN A 136 16.89 12.56 -7.08
N ILE A 137 16.59 12.55 -8.38
CA ILE A 137 16.45 13.77 -9.18
C ILE A 137 15.40 14.71 -8.56
N LEU A 138 14.22 14.18 -8.20
CA LEU A 138 13.17 14.98 -7.55
C LEU A 138 13.62 15.55 -6.20
N SER A 139 14.42 14.81 -5.42
CA SER A 139 14.93 15.28 -4.12
C SER A 139 15.95 16.42 -4.23
N LEU A 140 16.67 16.52 -5.36
CA LEU A 140 17.65 17.58 -5.63
C LEU A 140 17.00 18.90 -6.08
N ARG A 141 15.77 18.85 -6.62
CA ARG A 141 15.00 20.02 -7.10
C ARG A 141 14.38 20.82 -5.96
N LYS A 142 15.20 21.35 -5.05
CA LYS A 142 14.75 22.05 -3.83
C LYS A 142 13.93 23.34 -4.09
N SER A 143 14.11 23.97 -5.24
CA SER A 143 13.34 25.16 -5.65
C SER A 143 11.99 24.82 -6.30
N ASP A 144 11.77 23.57 -6.67
CA ASP A 144 10.52 23.10 -7.26
C ASP A 144 9.51 22.75 -6.16
N LYS A 145 8.44 23.54 -6.07
CA LYS A 145 7.38 23.36 -5.07
C LYS A 145 6.64 22.02 -5.24
N GLN A 146 6.42 21.56 -6.48
CA GLN A 146 5.71 20.30 -6.74
C GLN A 146 6.59 19.11 -6.37
N ALA A 147 7.87 19.12 -6.78
CA ALA A 147 8.81 18.08 -6.41
C ALA A 147 8.99 18.01 -4.89
N THR A 148 9.12 19.16 -4.22
CA THR A 148 9.25 19.23 -2.76
C THR A 148 8.00 18.71 -2.06
N ALA A 149 6.81 19.08 -2.52
CA ALA A 149 5.55 18.59 -1.96
C ALA A 149 5.42 17.07 -2.14
N PHE A 150 5.75 16.55 -3.33
CA PHE A 150 5.73 15.12 -3.63
C PHE A 150 6.69 14.34 -2.72
N ILE A 151 7.95 14.77 -2.60
CA ILE A 151 8.94 14.14 -1.71
C ILE A 151 8.48 14.19 -0.24
N LYS A 152 7.82 15.28 0.18
CA LYS A 152 7.26 15.38 1.53
C LYS A 152 6.12 14.39 1.76
N LEU A 153 5.25 14.17 0.78
CA LEU A 153 4.20 13.14 0.83
C LEU A 153 4.81 11.74 0.89
N LEU A 154 5.85 11.47 0.09
CA LEU A 154 6.55 10.19 0.14
C LEU A 154 7.20 9.92 1.49
N LYS A 155 7.88 10.90 2.09
CA LYS A 155 8.48 10.78 3.43
C LYS A 155 7.48 10.53 4.55
N ARG A 156 6.19 10.81 4.33
CA ARG A 156 5.12 10.50 5.29
C ARG A 156 4.60 9.07 5.12
N ARG A 157 4.61 8.55 3.89
CA ARG A 157 4.12 7.21 3.54
C ARG A 157 5.16 6.13 3.79
N TYR A 158 6.44 6.43 3.59
CA TYR A 158 7.56 5.52 3.75
C TYR A 158 8.46 5.98 4.89
N SER A 159 9.10 5.05 5.59
CA SER A 159 10.03 5.41 6.66
C SER A 159 11.17 6.29 6.11
N ILE A 160 11.50 7.39 6.82
CA ILE A 160 12.53 8.36 6.39
C ILE A 160 13.89 7.67 6.21
N LYS A 161 14.18 6.62 7.00
CA LYS A 161 15.43 5.84 6.91
C LYS A 161 15.49 5.00 5.63
N SER A 162 14.41 4.31 5.28
CA SER A 162 14.29 3.55 4.03
C SER A 162 14.45 4.47 2.82
N LEU A 163 13.72 5.59 2.78
CA LEU A 163 13.85 6.56 1.69
C LEU A 163 15.26 7.21 1.63
N ALA A 164 15.88 7.51 2.77
CA ALA A 164 17.19 8.16 2.80
C ALA A 164 18.36 7.26 2.39
N LYS A 165 18.29 5.94 2.66
CA LYS A 165 19.28 4.96 2.19
C LYS A 165 19.16 4.75 0.68
N GLU A 166 17.93 4.63 0.19
CA GLU A 166 17.64 4.53 -1.25
C GLU A 166 18.12 5.76 -2.06
N LEU A 167 18.08 6.94 -1.44
CA LEU A 167 18.64 8.17 -2.02
C LEU A 167 20.18 8.26 -1.92
N LYS A 168 20.85 7.36 -1.18
CA LYS A 168 22.31 7.38 -0.91
C LYS A 168 23.10 6.25 -1.59
N ASP A 169 22.48 5.10 -1.87
CA ASP A 169 23.15 3.83 -2.23
C ASP A 169 23.78 3.75 -3.65
N GLU A 170 24.07 4.86 -4.35
CA GLU A 170 24.90 4.84 -5.58
C GLU A 170 26.29 5.49 -5.39
N ARG A 171 26.60 6.13 -4.25
CA ARG A 171 27.92 6.77 -4.07
C ARG A 171 29.11 5.81 -3.91
N HIS A 172 28.89 4.50 -3.90
CA HIS A 172 29.96 3.50 -3.72
C HIS A 172 30.01 2.44 -4.84
N GLY A 173 29.28 2.65 -5.95
CA GLY A 173 29.28 1.71 -7.08
C GLY A 173 30.19 2.10 -8.25
N GLU A 174 30.71 3.33 -8.30
CA GLU A 174 31.50 3.85 -9.43
C GLU A 174 33.00 4.02 -9.12
N GLU A 175 33.49 3.61 -7.95
CA GLU A 175 34.91 3.75 -7.56
C GLU A 175 35.75 2.47 -7.71
N ILE A 176 35.24 1.42 -8.36
CA ILE A 176 36.01 0.21 -8.68
C ILE A 176 35.83 -0.13 -10.16
N ALA A 177 36.27 0.78 -11.03
CA ALA A 177 36.51 0.52 -12.44
C ALA A 177 37.50 1.55 -13.00
N GLU A 178 38.72 1.57 -12.45
CA GLU A 178 39.92 2.05 -13.14
C GLU A 178 41.00 0.96 -13.10
#